data_AF-A0A2V4QL28-F1
#
_entry.id   AF-A0A2V4QL28-F1
#
_cell.length_a   1.000
_cell.length_b   1.000
_cell.length_c   1.000
_cell.angle_alpha   90.00
_cell.angle_beta   90.00
_cell.angle_gamma   90.00
#
_symmetry.space_group_name_H-M   'P 1'
#
loop_
_entity.id
_entity.type
_entity.pdbx_description
1 polymer ?
#
loop_
_entity_poly.entity_id
_entity_poly.type
_entity_poly.pdbx_seq_one_letter_code
_entity_poly.pdbx_strand_id
1 'polypeptide(L)'
;MSTIEENARDFLQNPVNSYRRLAQHLNNSNPRTDGVRWTKDSAYHLCRKNGINSPRACRNQPAASITQRKHTRLAIAEALTDALRASGIMLASLAPFRINEIARLSGFPLATVTGNWDRLERELLVLAKLPPKPTALHILEEEV
;
A
#
# COMPACT_ATOMS: atom_id res chain seq x y z
N MET A 1 15.65 17.53 -34.27
CA MET A 1 15.77 17.79 -32.82
C MET A 1 14.76 16.87 -32.14
N SER A 2 15.18 16.03 -31.20
CA SER A 2 14.25 15.15 -30.48
C SER A 2 13.33 15.97 -29.60
N THR A 3 12.03 15.66 -29.62
CA THR A 3 11.05 16.34 -28.75
C THR A 3 11.28 15.99 -27.28
N ILE A 4 10.76 16.80 -26.36
CA ILE A 4 10.84 16.54 -24.91
C ILE A 4 10.18 15.18 -24.59
N GLU A 5 9.11 14.84 -25.32
CA GLU A 5 8.35 13.61 -25.21
C GLU A 5 9.15 12.39 -25.67
N GLU A 6 9.85 12.48 -26.80
CA GLU A 6 10.74 11.41 -27.30
C GLU A 6 11.86 11.13 -26.30
N ASN A 7 12.52 12.18 -25.82
CA ASN A 7 13.61 12.04 -24.86
C ASN A 7 13.13 11.44 -23.53
N ALA A 8 11.93 11.83 -23.06
CA ALA A 8 11.31 11.24 -21.88
C ALA A 8 10.92 9.77 -22.08
N ARG A 9 10.43 9.40 -23.27
CA ARG A 9 10.07 8.02 -23.62
C ARG A 9 11.31 7.14 -23.63
N ASP A 10 12.36 7.54 -24.33
CA ASP A 10 13.61 6.78 -24.43
C ASP A 10 14.29 6.64 -23.07
N PHE A 11 14.35 7.71 -22.28
CA PHE A 11 14.92 7.67 -20.94
C PHE A 11 14.18 6.70 -20.00
N LEU A 12 12.84 6.62 -20.11
CA LEU A 12 12.03 5.75 -19.27
C LEU A 12 11.93 4.30 -19.76
N GLN A 13 12.43 3.96 -20.96
CA GLN A 13 12.52 2.55 -21.39
C GLN A 13 13.41 1.73 -20.44
N ASN A 14 14.40 2.35 -19.81
CA ASN A 14 15.23 1.68 -18.81
C ASN A 14 14.47 1.50 -17.48
N PRO A 15 14.26 0.26 -16.99
CA PRO A 15 13.47 -0.02 -15.79
C PRO A 15 14.09 0.50 -14.49
N VAL A 16 15.36 0.89 -14.50
CA VAL A 16 16.04 1.51 -13.35
C VAL A 16 15.67 3.00 -13.25
N ASN A 17 15.22 3.63 -14.33
CA ASN A 17 14.93 5.06 -14.34
C ASN A 17 13.57 5.35 -13.71
N SER A 18 13.51 6.47 -12.96
CA SER A 18 12.30 6.94 -12.29
C SER A 18 11.98 8.36 -12.75
N TYR A 19 10.75 8.81 -12.50
CA TYR A 19 10.36 10.20 -12.77
C TYR A 19 11.24 11.24 -12.06
N ARG A 20 11.84 10.91 -10.90
CA ARG A 20 12.81 11.78 -10.23
C ARG A 20 14.11 11.90 -11.02
N ARG A 21 14.63 10.77 -11.55
CA ARG A 21 15.81 10.76 -12.41
C ARG A 21 15.53 11.42 -13.76
N LEU A 22 14.33 11.22 -14.31
CA LEU A 22 13.89 11.90 -15.52
C LEU A 22 13.89 13.41 -15.33
N ALA A 23 13.36 13.91 -14.20
CA ALA A 23 13.39 15.35 -13.91
C ALA A 23 14.81 15.92 -13.88
N GLN A 24 15.77 15.21 -13.26
CA GLN A 24 17.18 15.60 -13.27
C GLN A 24 17.77 15.60 -14.68
N HIS A 25 17.47 14.56 -15.46
CA HIS A 25 17.92 14.45 -16.85
C HIS A 25 17.38 15.61 -17.70
N LEU A 26 16.07 15.88 -17.64
CA LEU A 26 15.44 16.97 -18.38
C LEU A 26 15.95 18.35 -17.96
N ASN A 27 16.29 18.57 -16.69
CA ASN A 27 16.90 19.84 -16.28
C ASN A 27 18.25 20.12 -16.98
N ASN A 28 18.97 19.08 -17.39
CA ASN A 28 20.27 19.21 -18.05
C ASN A 28 20.15 19.21 -19.57
N SER A 29 19.25 18.40 -20.14
CA SER A 29 19.11 18.25 -21.59
C SER A 29 18.05 19.16 -22.19
N ASN A 30 16.92 19.34 -21.51
CA ASN A 30 15.72 20.03 -22.00
C ASN A 30 15.08 20.90 -20.89
N PRO A 31 15.75 21.97 -20.42
CA PRO A 31 15.21 22.83 -19.37
C PRO A 31 13.91 23.51 -19.82
N ARG A 32 13.00 23.77 -18.88
CA ARG A 32 11.72 24.41 -19.21
C ARG A 32 11.94 25.87 -19.61
N THR A 33 11.14 26.33 -20.57
CA THR A 33 11.17 27.70 -21.08
C THR A 33 10.63 28.73 -20.10
N ASP A 34 9.82 28.30 -19.12
CA ASP A 34 9.29 29.15 -18.03
C ASP A 34 10.30 29.40 -16.90
N GLY A 35 11.55 28.93 -17.04
CA GLY A 35 12.61 29.10 -16.04
C GLY A 35 12.45 28.22 -14.79
N VAL A 36 11.37 27.44 -14.69
CA VAL A 36 11.13 26.54 -13.56
C VAL A 36 11.86 25.22 -13.79
N ARG A 37 12.51 24.69 -12.75
CA ARG A 37 13.16 23.37 -12.84
C ARG A 37 12.12 22.25 -12.90
N TRP A 38 12.41 21.23 -13.70
CA TRP A 38 11.68 19.96 -13.65
C TRP A 38 11.75 19.37 -12.25
N THR A 39 10.58 19.08 -11.68
CA THR A 39 10.42 18.28 -10.47
C THR A 39 9.95 16.88 -10.84
N LYS A 40 10.03 15.94 -9.88
CA LYS A 40 9.49 14.58 -10.05
C LYS A 40 8.02 14.64 -10.50
N ASP A 41 7.22 15.50 -9.87
CA ASP A 41 5.78 15.56 -10.12
C ASP A 41 5.49 16.22 -11.47
N SER A 42 6.21 17.27 -11.85
CA SER A 42 6.04 17.87 -13.18
C SER A 42 6.47 16.93 -14.31
N ALA A 43 7.54 16.15 -14.11
CA ALA A 43 7.97 15.11 -15.05
C ALA A 43 6.93 13.97 -15.13
N TYR A 44 6.36 13.56 -13.99
CA TYR A 44 5.25 12.60 -13.96
C TYR A 44 4.03 13.11 -14.74
N HIS A 45 3.62 14.36 -14.54
CA HIS A 45 2.48 14.95 -15.25
C HIS A 45 2.72 15.07 -16.75
N LEU A 46 3.93 15.48 -17.16
CA LEU A 46 4.33 15.46 -18.58
C LEU A 46 4.16 14.06 -19.19
N CYS A 47 4.67 13.04 -18.51
CA CYS A 47 4.57 11.66 -19.01
C CYS A 47 3.11 11.18 -19.07
N ARG A 48 2.30 11.47 -18.03
CA ARG A 48 0.88 11.08 -18.01
C ARG A 48 0.06 11.76 -19.10
N LYS A 49 0.28 13.06 -19.34
CA LYS A 49 -0.41 13.81 -20.41
C LYS A 49 -0.10 13.26 -21.80
N ASN A 50 1.10 12.74 -22.01
CA ASN A 50 1.59 12.24 -23.30
C ASN A 50 1.56 10.71 -23.42
N GLY A 51 0.89 10.01 -22.50
CA GLY A 51 0.78 8.54 -22.54
C GLY A 51 2.11 7.78 -22.38
N ILE A 52 3.12 8.40 -21.77
CA ILE A 52 4.44 7.79 -21.55
C ILE A 52 4.42 7.04 -20.21
N ASN A 53 4.57 5.72 -20.28
CA ASN A 53 4.57 4.85 -19.12
C ASN A 53 6.00 4.47 -18.71
N SER A 54 6.26 4.45 -17.41
CA SER A 54 7.50 3.87 -16.88
C SER A 54 7.27 2.38 -16.58
N PRO A 55 8.15 1.47 -17.07
CA PRO A 55 8.09 0.05 -16.73
C PRO A 55 8.56 -0.22 -15.30
N ARG A 56 9.14 0.78 -14.62
CA ARG A 56 9.59 0.66 -13.24
C ARG A 56 8.38 0.48 -12.32
N ALA A 57 8.34 -0.66 -11.62
CA ALA A 57 7.40 -0.86 -10.54
C ALA A 57 7.56 0.25 -9.49
N CYS A 58 6.52 1.06 -9.29
CA CYS A 58 6.56 2.10 -8.28
C CYS A 58 6.35 1.46 -6.91
N ARG A 59 7.42 1.48 -6.10
CA ARG A 59 7.49 0.89 -4.74
C ARG A 59 6.40 1.42 -3.79
N ASN A 60 5.82 2.58 -4.10
CA ASN A 60 4.77 3.25 -3.33
C ASN A 60 3.45 3.37 -4.09
N GLN A 61 3.18 2.54 -5.11
CA GLN A 61 1.83 2.51 -5.69
C GLN A 61 0.85 2.08 -4.59
N PRO A 62 -0.22 2.86 -4.32
CA PRO A 62 -1.20 2.53 -3.31
C PRO A 62 -1.74 1.11 -3.50
N ALA A 63 -1.99 0.71 -4.75
CA ALA A 63 -2.44 -0.62 -5.10
C ALA A 63 -1.47 -1.74 -4.64
N ALA A 64 -0.17 -1.59 -4.86
CA ALA A 64 0.82 -2.59 -4.42
C ALA A 64 0.87 -2.68 -2.89
N SER A 65 0.81 -1.55 -2.18
CA SER A 65 0.77 -1.52 -0.71
C SER A 65 -0.52 -2.11 -0.13
N ILE A 66 -1.67 -1.88 -0.79
CA ILE A 66 -2.97 -2.42 -0.39
C ILE A 66 -3.00 -3.93 -0.62
N THR A 67 -2.53 -4.38 -1.77
CA THR A 67 -2.41 -5.80 -2.11
C THR A 67 -1.47 -6.50 -1.13
N GLN A 68 -0.29 -5.93 -0.87
CA GLN A 68 0.65 -6.48 0.11
C GLN A 68 0.03 -6.58 1.51
N ARG A 69 -0.61 -5.52 2.00
CA ARG A 69 -1.31 -5.54 3.30
C ARG A 69 -2.41 -6.59 3.33
N LYS A 70 -3.16 -6.78 2.23
CA LYS A 70 -4.17 -7.83 2.12
C LYS A 70 -3.53 -9.22 2.21
N HIS A 71 -2.47 -9.48 1.46
CA HIS A 71 -1.73 -10.75 1.53
C HIS A 71 -1.17 -11.00 2.93
N THR A 72 -0.61 -9.97 3.59
CA THR A 72 -0.12 -10.10 4.96
C THR A 72 -1.24 -10.48 5.92
N ARG A 73 -2.43 -9.87 5.82
CA ARG A 73 -3.56 -10.25 6.69
C ARG A 73 -4.04 -11.68 6.44
N LEU A 74 -4.14 -12.10 5.18
CA LEU A 74 -4.50 -13.48 4.84
C LEU A 74 -3.48 -14.46 5.44
N ALA A 75 -2.18 -14.18 5.29
CA ALA A 75 -1.13 -15.03 5.84
C ALA A 75 -1.17 -15.10 7.38
N ILE A 76 -1.48 -13.99 8.06
CA ILE A 76 -1.67 -13.98 9.52
C ILE A 76 -2.88 -14.86 9.90
N ALA A 77 -4.00 -14.72 9.20
CA ALA A 77 -5.23 -15.46 9.49
C ALA A 77 -5.08 -16.97 9.21
N GLU A 78 -4.39 -17.34 8.13
CA GLU A 78 -4.06 -18.73 7.80
C GLU A 78 -3.16 -19.35 8.86
N ALA A 79 -2.02 -18.69 9.19
CA ALA A 79 -1.09 -19.17 10.21
C ALA A 79 -1.77 -19.33 11.58
N LEU A 80 -2.62 -18.37 11.96
CA LEU A 80 -3.42 -18.47 13.18
C LEU A 80 -4.36 -19.68 13.13
N THR A 81 -5.07 -19.88 12.02
CA THR A 81 -6.04 -20.98 11.87
C THR A 81 -5.35 -22.33 11.93
N ASP A 82 -4.17 -22.46 11.32
CA ASP A 82 -3.37 -23.69 11.35
C ASP A 82 -2.84 -23.98 12.76
N ALA A 83 -2.33 -22.96 13.47
CA ALA A 83 -1.91 -23.09 14.86
C ALA A 83 -3.06 -23.53 15.77
N LEU A 84 -4.24 -22.94 15.58
CA LEU A 84 -5.44 -23.28 16.32
C LEU A 84 -5.92 -24.69 16.02
N ARG A 85 -5.92 -25.11 14.75
CA ARG A 85 -6.24 -26.48 14.34
C ARG A 85 -5.30 -27.50 14.98
N ALA A 86 -4.00 -27.21 15.04
CA ALA A 86 -3.01 -28.08 15.68
C ALA A 86 -3.25 -28.21 17.20
N SER A 87 -3.77 -27.17 17.85
CA SER A 87 -4.08 -27.16 19.28
C SER A 87 -5.51 -27.61 19.63
N GLY A 88 -6.37 -27.87 18.63
CA GLY A 88 -7.79 -28.19 18.84
C GLY A 88 -8.64 -27.03 19.35
N ILE A 89 -8.14 -25.79 19.29
CA ILE A 89 -8.85 -24.60 19.76
C ILE A 89 -9.64 -24.00 18.60
N MET A 90 -10.87 -23.53 18.86
CA MET A 90 -11.67 -22.83 17.86
C MET A 90 -11.31 -21.35 17.81
N LEU A 91 -11.27 -20.75 16.62
CA LEU A 91 -11.02 -19.31 16.48
C LEU A 91 -12.00 -18.45 17.29
N ALA A 92 -13.28 -18.84 17.34
CA ALA A 92 -14.31 -18.12 18.07
C ALA A 92 -14.05 -18.04 19.59
N SER A 93 -13.30 -18.99 20.18
CA SER A 93 -13.00 -18.97 21.61
C SER A 93 -11.93 -17.95 22.00
N LEU A 94 -11.24 -17.36 21.01
CA LEU A 94 -10.30 -16.26 21.25
C LEU A 94 -11.00 -14.89 21.33
N ALA A 95 -12.31 -14.83 21.15
CA ALA A 95 -13.04 -13.57 21.24
C ALA A 95 -13.18 -13.13 22.71
N PRO A 96 -12.92 -11.84 23.03
CA PRO A 96 -12.49 -10.77 22.15
C PRO A 96 -11.01 -10.90 21.75
N PHE A 97 -10.72 -10.78 20.45
CA PHE A 97 -9.36 -10.94 19.93
C PHE A 97 -8.39 -9.90 20.49
N ARG A 98 -7.21 -10.34 20.91
CA ARG A 98 -6.15 -9.46 21.43
C ARG A 98 -4.94 -9.48 20.51
N ILE A 99 -4.44 -8.30 20.14
CA ILE A 99 -3.29 -8.14 19.21
C ILE A 99 -2.11 -9.03 19.63
N ASN A 100 -1.73 -8.99 20.91
CA ASN A 100 -0.60 -9.76 21.45
C ASN A 100 -0.81 -11.27 21.33
N GLU A 101 -2.03 -11.74 21.54
CA GLU A 101 -2.37 -13.16 21.46
C GLU A 101 -2.34 -13.64 20.00
N ILE A 102 -2.90 -12.85 19.09
CA ILE A 102 -2.89 -13.13 17.65
C ILE A 102 -1.45 -13.14 17.12
N ALA A 103 -0.61 -12.19 17.52
CA ALA A 103 0.81 -12.17 17.16
C ALA A 103 1.55 -13.42 17.66
N ARG A 104 1.33 -13.80 18.93
CA ARG A 104 1.94 -15.00 19.53
C ARG A 104 1.51 -16.29 18.82
N LEU A 105 0.22 -16.45 18.54
CA LEU A 105 -0.31 -17.68 17.95
C LEU A 105 -0.04 -17.79 16.44
N SER A 106 -0.07 -16.68 15.71
CA SER A 106 0.23 -16.67 14.28
C SER A 106 1.73 -16.69 13.97
N GLY A 107 2.59 -16.38 14.95
CA GLY A 107 4.04 -16.28 14.77
C GLY A 107 4.51 -15.01 14.06
N PHE A 108 3.61 -14.07 13.75
CA PHE A 108 3.97 -12.81 13.11
C PHE A 108 4.48 -11.77 14.13
N PRO A 109 5.41 -10.88 13.74
CA PRO A 109 5.88 -9.80 14.60
C PRO A 109 4.72 -8.88 15.05
N LEU A 110 4.75 -8.44 16.31
CA LEU A 110 3.70 -7.59 16.88
C LEU A 110 3.43 -6.34 16.03
N ALA A 111 4.49 -5.65 15.60
CA ALA A 111 4.37 -4.45 14.76
C ALA A 111 3.62 -4.71 13.44
N THR A 112 3.79 -5.90 12.84
CA THR A 112 3.10 -6.30 11.61
C THR A 112 1.61 -6.52 11.86
N VAL A 113 1.27 -7.18 12.98
CA VAL A 113 -0.13 -7.40 13.37
C VAL A 113 -0.81 -6.08 13.72
N THR A 114 -0.16 -5.23 14.53
CA THR A 114 -0.65 -3.90 14.89
C THR A 114 -0.90 -3.04 13.65
N GLY A 115 0.05 -3.00 12.70
CA GLY A 115 -0.08 -2.21 11.47
C GLY A 115 -1.20 -2.65 10.54
N ASN A 116 -1.79 -3.84 10.75
CA ASN A 116 -2.90 -4.39 9.97
C ASN A 116 -4.19 -4.57 10.78
N TRP A 117 -4.21 -4.20 12.06
CA TRP A 117 -5.22 -4.64 13.03
C TRP A 117 -6.65 -4.30 12.63
N ASP A 118 -6.95 -3.05 12.26
CA ASP A 118 -8.33 -2.61 12.01
C ASP A 118 -9.07 -3.42 10.94
N ARG A 119 -8.36 -3.92 9.93
CA ARG A 119 -8.94 -4.79 8.90
C ARG A 119 -8.82 -6.26 9.28
N LEU A 120 -7.73 -6.64 9.93
CA LEU A 120 -7.50 -8.01 10.38
C LEU A 120 -8.54 -8.44 11.42
N GLU A 121 -8.84 -7.61 12.43
CA GLU A 121 -9.86 -7.89 13.45
C GLU A 121 -11.22 -8.17 12.82
N ARG A 122 -11.62 -7.37 11.82
CA ARG A 122 -12.86 -7.59 11.06
C ARG A 122 -12.85 -8.89 10.26
N GLU A 123 -11.75 -9.18 9.56
CA GLU A 123 -11.58 -10.43 8.82
C GLU A 123 -11.63 -11.65 9.76
N LEU A 124 -11.02 -11.57 10.95
CA LEU A 124 -11.08 -12.62 11.98
C LEU A 124 -12.48 -12.80 12.57
N LEU A 125 -13.23 -11.72 12.81
CA LEU A 125 -14.63 -11.80 13.27
C LEU A 125 -15.49 -12.54 12.24
N VAL A 126 -15.32 -12.21 10.94
CA VAL A 126 -16.02 -12.89 9.84
C VAL A 126 -15.64 -14.38 9.78
N LEU A 127 -14.34 -14.70 9.86
CA LEU A 127 -13.86 -16.09 9.88
C LEU A 127 -14.40 -16.89 11.08
N ALA A 128 -14.52 -16.23 12.24
CA ALA A 128 -15.08 -16.82 13.46
C ALA A 128 -16.62 -16.87 13.49
N LYS A 129 -17.30 -16.36 12.45
CA LYS A 129 -18.77 -16.20 12.39
C LYS A 129 -19.33 -15.38 13.56
N LEU A 130 -18.56 -14.38 14.01
CA LEU A 130 -18.93 -13.46 15.07
C LEU A 130 -19.49 -12.16 14.48
N PRO A 131 -20.36 -11.44 15.22
CA PRO A 131 -20.89 -10.17 14.75
C PRO A 131 -19.76 -9.15 14.56
N PRO A 132 -19.87 -8.25 13.56
CA PRO A 132 -18.91 -7.18 13.39
C PRO A 132 -18.95 -6.25 14.61
N LYS A 133 -17.80 -5.64 14.92
CA LYS A 133 -17.69 -4.67 16.01
C LYS A 133 -18.67 -3.51 15.75
N PRO A 134 -19.43 -3.05 16.76
CA PRO A 134 -20.27 -1.89 16.59
C PRO A 134 -19.40 -0.70 16.19
N THR A 135 -19.66 -0.13 15.02
CA THR A 135 -19.01 1.11 14.60
C THR A 135 -19.65 2.21 15.44
N ALA A 136 -18.90 2.78 16.38
CA ALA A 136 -19.36 3.99 17.07
C ALA A 136 -19.55 5.08 16.00
N LEU A 137 -20.79 5.46 15.74
CA LEU A 137 -21.09 6.62 14.92
C LEU A 137 -20.68 7.84 15.75
N HIS A 138 -19.63 8.54 15.32
CA HIS A 138 -19.36 9.88 15.84
C HIS A 138 -20.49 10.78 15.35
N ILE A 139 -21.45 11.04 16.23
CA ILE A 139 -22.39 12.16 16.07
C ILE A 139 -21.51 13.41 16.20
N LEU A 140 -21.27 14.08 15.08
CA LEU A 140 -20.71 15.43 15.11
C LEU A 140 -21.81 16.30 15.69
N GLU A 141 -21.68 16.71 16.95
CA GLU A 141 -22.49 17.79 17.51
C GLU A 141 -22.12 19.06 16.73
N GLU A 142 -23.02 19.50 15.84
CA GLU A 142 -22.98 20.85 15.28
C GLU A 142 -23.24 21.82 16.43
N GLU A 143 -22.19 22.49 16.90
CA GLU A 143 -22.32 23.67 17.76
C GLU A 143 -23.08 24.76 16.98
N VAL A 144 -24.23 25.17 17.53
CA VAL A 144 -25.08 26.28 17.07
C VAL A 144 -24.56 27.61 17.60
#